data_AF-A0A524DYW6-F1
#
_entry.id   AF-A0A524DYW6-F1
#
_cell.length_a   1.000
_cell.length_b   1.000
_cell.length_c   1.000
_cell.angle_alpha   90.00
_cell.angle_beta   90.00
_cell.angle_gamma   90.00
#
_symmetry.space_group_name_H-M   'P 1'
#
loop_
_entity.id
_entity.type
_entity.pdbx_description
1 polymer ?
#
loop_
_entity_poly.entity_id
_entity_poly.type
_entity_poly.pdbx_seq_one_letter_code
_entity_poly.pdbx_strand_id
1 'polypeptide(L)'
;MIEREVRRRVKQAISLKNRKKQKVQKFRVKKKLGKPPGGKGGGRRVPAFIDRYEVLAYKSCPDCGFSFYGKKPRDKYDRFLLDLVFEKRGKRLISRHYEIWGHYCERCHKLKYPRIDAPPKARRGWGLITWTLMKRVARKMAYDAIAAEILDLCNEPISKPTLIHWMQKTAKPLLKIYTHLWEIARKSDYMHIDETGAPLNGTFIVKNSYLRK
;
A
#
# COMPACT_ATOMS: atom_id res chain seq x y z
N MET A 1 -52.51 30.07 9.26
CA MET A 1 -52.45 28.77 8.54
C MET A 1 -51.10 28.08 8.61
N ILE A 2 -49.98 28.80 8.49
CA ILE A 2 -48.62 28.24 8.39
C ILE A 2 -48.14 27.52 9.67
N GLU A 3 -48.45 28.02 10.85
CA GLU A 3 -48.03 27.39 12.12
C GLU A 3 -48.65 26.01 12.38
N ARG A 4 -49.89 25.79 11.95
CA ARG A 4 -50.55 24.47 12.07
C ARG A 4 -49.85 23.44 11.19
N GLU A 5 -49.40 23.84 10.01
CA GLU A 5 -48.69 22.98 9.06
C GLU A 5 -47.30 22.57 9.58
N VAL A 6 -46.56 23.53 10.14
CA VAL A 6 -45.23 23.28 10.73
C VAL A 6 -45.34 22.34 11.94
N ARG A 7 -46.31 22.56 12.84
CA ARG A 7 -46.56 21.66 13.97
C ARG A 7 -46.93 20.24 13.54
N ARG A 8 -47.66 20.08 12.43
CA ARG A 8 -48.04 18.78 11.86
C ARG A 8 -46.83 18.02 11.30
N ARG A 9 -45.93 18.71 10.60
CA ARG A 9 -44.68 18.14 10.05
C ARG A 9 -43.69 17.73 11.16
N VAL A 10 -43.59 18.52 12.23
CA VAL A 10 -42.75 18.18 13.39
C VAL A 10 -43.30 16.98 14.14
N LYS A 11 -44.63 16.89 14.35
CA LYS A 11 -45.26 15.70 14.96
C LYS A 11 -45.08 14.43 14.12
N GLN A 12 -45.17 14.51 12.79
CA GLN A 12 -44.87 13.39 11.89
C GLN A 12 -43.40 12.96 11.96
N ALA A 13 -42.46 13.91 12.01
CA ALA A 13 -41.03 13.61 12.12
C ALA A 13 -40.66 12.94 13.46
N ILE A 14 -41.30 13.35 14.57
CA ILE A 14 -41.12 12.75 15.89
C ILE A 14 -41.77 11.36 15.96
N SER A 15 -42.96 11.18 15.36
CA SER A 15 -43.64 9.88 15.26
C SER A 15 -42.84 8.85 14.43
N LEU A 16 -42.19 9.29 13.35
CA LEU A 16 -41.28 8.46 12.56
C LEU A 16 -39.99 8.09 13.30
N LYS A 17 -39.47 8.98 14.16
CA LYS A 17 -38.31 8.70 15.03
C LYS A 17 -38.62 7.72 16.17
N ASN A 18 -39.86 7.70 16.65
CA ASN A 18 -40.30 6.86 17.78
C ASN A 18 -41.01 5.56 17.35
N ARG A 19 -40.93 5.17 16.06
CA ARG A 19 -41.36 3.85 15.63
C ARG A 19 -40.47 2.82 16.32
N LYS A 20 -41.06 2.16 17.32
CA LYS A 20 -40.45 1.21 18.27
C LYS A 20 -39.28 0.46 17.64
N LYS A 21 -38.07 0.68 18.18
CA LYS A 21 -36.95 -0.25 18.06
C LYS A 21 -37.45 -1.60 18.55
N GLN A 22 -37.94 -2.45 17.65
CA GLN A 22 -38.07 -3.87 17.95
C GLN A 22 -36.68 -4.32 18.37
N LYS A 23 -36.57 -4.89 19.57
CA LYS A 23 -35.38 -5.65 19.95
C LYS A 23 -35.30 -6.83 18.99
N VAL A 24 -34.64 -6.62 17.86
CA VAL A 24 -34.17 -7.72 17.03
C VAL A 24 -33.28 -8.53 17.96
N GLN A 25 -33.65 -9.80 18.21
CA GLN A 25 -32.76 -10.74 18.87
C GLN A 25 -31.39 -10.55 18.22
N LYS A 26 -30.37 -10.23 19.03
CA LYS A 26 -28.99 -10.34 18.56
C LYS A 26 -28.77 -11.82 18.27
N PHE A 27 -29.17 -12.28 17.09
CA PHE A 27 -28.47 -13.35 16.43
C PHE A 27 -27.02 -12.91 16.51
N ARG A 28 -26.21 -13.65 17.26
CA ARG A 28 -24.76 -13.58 17.12
C ARG A 28 -24.55 -13.87 15.65
N VAL A 29 -24.46 -12.82 14.83
CA VAL A 29 -23.97 -12.94 13.47
C VAL A 29 -22.59 -13.48 13.71
N LYS A 30 -22.43 -14.80 13.53
CA LYS A 30 -21.11 -15.41 13.37
C LYS A 30 -20.49 -14.52 12.31
N LYS A 31 -19.52 -13.67 12.69
CA LYS A 31 -18.71 -12.95 11.70
C LYS A 31 -18.35 -14.02 10.69
N LYS A 32 -18.76 -13.90 9.43
CA LYS A 32 -18.38 -14.88 8.42
C LYS A 32 -16.86 -14.86 8.40
N LEU A 33 -16.25 -15.83 9.08
CA LEU A 33 -14.81 -16.03 9.09
C LEU A 33 -14.51 -16.58 7.71
N GLY A 34 -14.16 -15.68 6.81
CA GLY A 34 -13.79 -16.01 5.44
C GLY A 34 -14.96 -16.12 4.46
N LYS A 35 -14.56 -16.27 3.19
CA LYS A 35 -15.47 -16.60 2.10
C LYS A 35 -16.17 -17.95 2.41
N PRO A 36 -17.43 -18.13 1.98
CA PRO A 36 -18.09 -19.42 2.09
C PRO A 36 -17.24 -20.51 1.42
N PRO A 37 -17.22 -21.74 1.95
CA PRO A 37 -16.56 -22.87 1.30
C PRO A 37 -17.07 -23.02 -0.14
N GLY A 38 -16.16 -23.19 -1.09
CA GLY A 38 -16.46 -23.19 -2.54
C GLY A 38 -16.48 -21.81 -3.22
N GLY A 39 -16.38 -20.72 -2.46
CA GLY A 39 -16.26 -19.38 -3.03
C GLY A 39 -14.94 -19.19 -3.77
N LYS A 40 -14.99 -18.84 -5.08
CA LYS A 40 -13.79 -18.52 -5.87
C LYS A 40 -12.90 -17.53 -5.10
N GLY A 41 -11.61 -17.86 -4.96
CA GLY A 41 -10.63 -17.04 -4.26
C GLY A 41 -10.62 -15.61 -4.81
N GLY A 42 -10.60 -14.60 -3.93
CA GLY A 42 -10.59 -13.18 -4.32
C GLY A 42 -9.21 -12.65 -4.70
N GLY A 43 -8.23 -13.55 -4.86
CA GLY A 43 -6.88 -13.19 -5.23
C GLY A 43 -6.84 -12.72 -6.68
N ARG A 44 -6.02 -11.71 -6.96
CA ARG A 44 -5.62 -11.37 -8.34
C ARG A 44 -5.13 -12.64 -9.03
N ARG A 45 -5.53 -12.86 -10.29
CA ARG A 45 -4.99 -13.93 -11.13
C ARG A 45 -3.51 -13.68 -11.39
N VAL A 46 -2.77 -14.76 -11.63
CA VAL A 46 -1.41 -14.64 -12.16
C VAL A 46 -1.53 -14.02 -13.56
N PRO A 47 -0.64 -13.08 -13.94
CA PRO A 47 -0.62 -12.56 -15.30
C PRO A 47 -0.56 -13.68 -16.34
N ALA A 48 -1.29 -13.55 -17.45
CA ALA A 48 -1.29 -14.56 -18.52
C ALA A 48 0.06 -14.64 -19.24
N PHE A 49 0.79 -13.52 -19.29
CA PHE A 49 2.11 -13.42 -19.89
C PHE A 49 3.11 -12.97 -18.83
N ILE A 50 4.33 -13.50 -18.90
CA ILE A 50 5.46 -13.18 -18.02
C ILE A 50 6.55 -12.58 -18.89
N ASP A 51 6.92 -11.32 -18.63
CA ASP A 51 7.98 -10.62 -19.36
C ASP A 51 9.37 -11.10 -18.95
N ARG A 52 9.56 -11.42 -17.67
CA ARG A 52 10.85 -11.83 -17.12
C ARG A 52 10.70 -12.97 -16.13
N TYR A 53 11.55 -13.97 -16.29
CA TYR A 53 11.69 -15.10 -15.38
C TYR A 53 13.06 -15.07 -14.73
N GLU A 54 13.12 -15.09 -13.41
CA GLU A 54 14.37 -15.01 -12.65
C GLU A 54 14.38 -16.07 -11.55
N VAL A 55 15.40 -16.94 -11.56
CA VAL A 55 15.66 -17.86 -10.46
C VAL A 55 16.59 -17.19 -9.47
N LEU A 56 16.15 -17.04 -8.23
CA LEU A 56 16.94 -16.46 -7.17
C LEU A 56 17.38 -17.56 -6.21
N ALA A 57 18.69 -17.71 -6.07
CA ALA A 57 19.32 -18.61 -5.10
C ALA A 57 20.57 -17.95 -4.52
N TYR A 58 20.86 -18.21 -3.25
CA TYR A 58 22.14 -17.82 -2.66
C TYR A 58 23.21 -18.84 -3.02
N LYS A 59 24.40 -18.37 -3.41
CA LYS A 59 25.60 -19.22 -3.55
C LYS A 59 26.22 -19.56 -2.19
N SER A 60 26.05 -18.69 -1.20
CA SER A 60 26.56 -18.84 0.17
C SER A 60 25.63 -18.16 1.19
N CYS A 61 25.72 -18.58 2.45
CA CYS A 61 24.91 -18.03 3.53
C CYS A 61 25.22 -16.53 3.72
N PRO A 62 24.22 -15.64 3.64
CA PRO A 62 24.44 -14.20 3.78
C PRO A 62 24.91 -13.77 5.17
N ASP A 63 24.75 -14.63 6.18
CA ASP A 63 25.09 -14.29 7.58
C ASP A 63 26.45 -14.85 8.02
N CYS A 64 26.89 -15.99 7.49
CA CYS A 64 28.10 -16.68 7.95
C CYS A 64 29.05 -17.13 6.83
N GLY A 65 28.74 -16.83 5.57
CA GLY A 65 29.58 -17.17 4.41
C GLY A 65 29.60 -18.65 4.02
N PHE A 66 28.93 -19.54 4.76
CA PHE A 66 28.90 -20.97 4.45
C PHE A 66 28.42 -21.24 3.00
N SER A 67 29.18 -22.01 2.23
CA SER A 67 28.87 -22.29 0.82
C SER A 67 27.67 -23.22 0.66
N PHE A 68 26.79 -22.89 -0.29
CA PHE A 68 25.68 -23.75 -0.73
C PHE A 68 25.99 -24.47 -2.05
N TYR A 69 27.24 -24.39 -2.54
CA TYR A 69 27.64 -25.05 -3.77
C TYR A 69 27.34 -26.57 -3.74
N GLY A 70 26.71 -27.08 -4.80
CA GLY A 70 26.28 -28.48 -4.89
C GLY A 70 25.09 -28.89 -4.01
N LYS A 71 24.59 -28.02 -3.11
CA LYS A 71 23.44 -28.32 -2.25
C LYS A 71 22.13 -27.98 -2.96
N LYS A 72 21.20 -28.95 -2.98
CA LYS A 72 19.85 -28.71 -3.49
C LYS A 72 19.09 -27.76 -2.56
N PRO A 73 18.19 -26.91 -3.09
CA PRO A 73 17.31 -26.09 -2.28
C PRO A 73 16.40 -26.97 -1.43
N ARG A 74 16.21 -26.60 -0.17
CA ARG A 74 15.33 -27.32 0.76
C ARG A 74 13.88 -26.87 0.65
N ASP A 75 13.67 -25.63 0.19
CA ASP A 75 12.34 -25.06 -0.04
C ASP A 75 12.37 -24.18 -1.29
N LYS A 76 11.22 -24.01 -1.93
CA LYS A 76 11.02 -23.18 -3.10
C LYS A 76 9.65 -22.54 -3.06
N TYR A 77 9.57 -21.27 -3.48
CA TYR A 77 8.27 -20.64 -3.70
C TYR A 77 8.33 -19.63 -4.84
N ASP A 78 7.18 -19.46 -5.49
CA ASP A 78 7.02 -18.53 -6.59
C ASP A 78 6.49 -17.19 -6.13
N ARG A 79 6.98 -16.13 -6.79
CA ARG A 79 6.46 -14.79 -6.61
C ARG A 79 6.27 -14.09 -7.94
N PHE A 80 5.02 -13.74 -8.22
CA PHE A 80 4.64 -12.94 -9.37
C PHE A 80 4.51 -11.47 -8.98
N LEU A 81 5.18 -10.59 -9.72
CA LEU A 81 5.22 -9.16 -9.51
C LEU A 81 4.79 -8.43 -10.79
N LEU A 82 3.86 -7.49 -10.67
CA LEU A 82 3.61 -6.49 -11.70
C LEU A 82 4.31 -5.20 -11.31
N ASP A 83 5.15 -4.65 -12.19
CA ASP A 83 5.93 -3.46 -11.87
C ASP A 83 6.03 -2.51 -13.05
N LEU A 84 6.20 -1.22 -12.76
CA LEU A 84 6.40 -0.20 -13.77
C LEU A 84 7.90 0.14 -13.82
N VAL A 85 8.54 -0.15 -14.95
CA VAL A 85 9.95 0.17 -15.16
C VAL A 85 10.06 1.44 -15.99
N PHE A 86 10.95 2.32 -15.57
CA PHE A 86 11.32 3.54 -16.29
C PHE A 86 12.54 3.23 -17.17
N GLU A 87 12.39 3.40 -18.47
CA GLU A 87 13.42 3.21 -19.48
C GLU A 87 13.73 4.55 -20.15
N LYS A 88 14.84 4.66 -20.89
CA LYS A 88 15.25 5.92 -21.54
C LYS A 88 14.16 6.54 -22.44
N ARG A 89 13.32 5.70 -23.04
CA ARG A 89 12.27 6.10 -23.99
C ARG A 89 10.85 6.14 -23.39
N GLY A 90 10.71 5.95 -22.07
CA GLY A 90 9.41 6.03 -21.43
C GLY A 90 9.25 5.11 -20.23
N LYS A 91 8.03 4.61 -20.04
CA LYS A 91 7.68 3.71 -18.93
C LYS A 91 6.99 2.48 -19.50
N ARG A 92 7.34 1.30 -18.98
CA ARG A 92 6.76 0.03 -19.41
C ARG A 92 6.31 -0.77 -18.20
N LEU A 93 5.09 -1.27 -18.26
CA LEU A 93 4.62 -2.24 -17.29
C LEU A 93 5.22 -3.61 -17.64
N ILE A 94 5.77 -4.29 -16.64
CA ILE A 94 6.31 -5.63 -16.81
C ILE A 94 5.80 -6.56 -15.72
N SER A 95 5.65 -7.81 -16.12
CA SER A 95 5.33 -8.94 -15.28
C SER A 95 6.61 -9.75 -15.02
N ARG A 96 7.00 -9.87 -13.76
CA ARG A 96 8.16 -10.66 -13.34
C ARG A 96 7.71 -11.89 -12.56
N HIS A 97 8.29 -13.03 -12.86
CA HIS A 97 8.19 -14.25 -12.07
C HIS A 97 9.55 -14.54 -11.44
N TYR A 98 9.56 -14.58 -10.11
CA TYR A 98 10.68 -15.03 -9.31
C TYR A 98 10.43 -16.45 -8.81
N GLU A 99 11.31 -17.39 -9.16
CA GLU A 99 11.41 -18.68 -8.49
C GLU A 99 12.48 -18.56 -7.39
N ILE A 100 12.08 -18.64 -6.12
CA ILE A 100 12.97 -18.29 -4.99
C ILE A 100 13.36 -19.56 -4.26
N TRP A 101 14.67 -19.83 -4.22
CA TRP A 101 15.23 -21.04 -3.65
C TRP A 101 15.75 -20.80 -2.24
N GLY A 102 15.18 -21.53 -1.28
CA GLY A 102 15.59 -21.54 0.11
C GLY A 102 16.64 -22.61 0.38
N HIS A 103 17.81 -22.21 0.88
CA HIS A 103 18.86 -23.13 1.31
C HIS A 103 18.96 -23.19 2.83
N TYR A 104 19.14 -24.39 3.38
CA TYR A 104 19.36 -24.56 4.81
C TYR A 104 20.84 -24.37 5.13
N CYS A 105 21.15 -23.44 6.02
CA CYS A 105 22.49 -23.26 6.53
C CYS A 105 22.72 -24.15 7.74
N GLU A 106 23.68 -25.07 7.63
CA GLU A 106 24.06 -25.97 8.72
C GLU A 106 24.74 -25.24 9.88
N ARG A 107 25.44 -24.14 9.63
CA ARG A 107 26.07 -23.34 10.70
C ARG A 107 25.09 -22.45 11.44
N CYS A 108 24.15 -21.83 10.72
CA CYS A 108 23.16 -20.93 11.32
C CYS A 108 21.90 -21.67 11.77
N HIS A 109 21.78 -22.96 11.45
CA HIS A 109 20.60 -23.81 11.63
C HIS A 109 19.28 -23.18 11.14
N LYS A 110 19.35 -22.38 10.07
CA LYS A 110 18.23 -21.57 9.56
C LYS A 110 18.14 -21.63 8.05
N LEU A 111 16.92 -21.60 7.54
CA LEU A 111 16.64 -21.48 6.12
C LEU A 111 16.88 -20.04 5.64
N LYS A 112 17.58 -19.90 4.50
CA LYS A 112 18.00 -18.62 3.94
C LYS A 112 17.36 -18.44 2.58
N TYR A 113 16.67 -17.33 2.42
CA TYR A 113 15.99 -16.94 1.18
C TYR A 113 16.62 -15.69 0.60
N PRO A 114 16.88 -15.67 -0.72
CA PRO A 114 17.23 -14.47 -1.45
C PRO A 114 16.22 -13.35 -1.22
N ARG A 115 16.72 -12.13 -1.10
CA ARG A 115 15.89 -10.94 -1.05
C ARG A 115 15.46 -10.57 -2.46
N ILE A 116 14.20 -10.17 -2.60
CA ILE A 116 13.68 -9.58 -3.84
C ILE A 116 13.55 -8.09 -3.62
N ASP A 117 13.93 -7.32 -4.63
CA ASP A 117 13.68 -5.88 -4.68
C ASP A 117 12.21 -5.56 -4.97
N ALA A 118 11.33 -5.92 -4.04
CA ALA A 118 9.91 -5.64 -4.10
C ALA A 118 9.30 -5.62 -2.69
N PRO A 119 8.23 -4.82 -2.45
CA PRO A 119 7.67 -4.68 -1.12
C PRO A 119 7.22 -6.03 -0.54
N PRO A 120 7.43 -6.32 0.75
CA PRO A 120 7.15 -7.64 1.31
C PRO A 120 5.67 -8.00 1.18
N LYS A 121 5.40 -9.24 0.76
CA LYS A 121 4.05 -9.79 0.54
C LYS A 121 3.21 -9.00 -0.49
N ALA A 122 3.82 -8.10 -1.26
CA ALA A 122 3.14 -7.37 -2.32
C ALA A 122 3.29 -8.08 -3.67
N ARG A 123 2.23 -7.96 -4.48
CA ARG A 123 2.19 -8.40 -5.88
C ARG A 123 2.51 -7.27 -6.87
N ARG A 124 2.80 -6.07 -6.35
CA ARG A 124 3.14 -4.87 -7.12
C ARG A 124 4.52 -4.41 -6.71
N GLY A 125 5.34 -4.07 -7.69
CA GLY A 125 6.72 -3.64 -7.48
C GLY A 125 6.82 -2.20 -7.03
N TRP A 126 8.04 -1.79 -6.68
CA TRP A 126 8.32 -0.44 -6.19
C TRP A 126 8.05 0.62 -7.24
N GLY A 127 8.37 0.38 -8.52
CA GLY A 127 8.20 1.35 -9.59
C GLY A 127 6.75 1.77 -9.80
N LEU A 128 5.80 0.82 -9.77
CA LEU A 128 4.37 1.15 -9.86
C LEU A 128 3.89 1.93 -8.63
N ILE A 129 4.37 1.57 -7.44
CA ILE A 129 4.02 2.22 -6.18
C ILE A 129 4.56 3.66 -6.16
N THR A 130 5.85 3.86 -6.46
CA THR A 130 6.47 5.19 -6.47
C THR A 130 5.88 6.09 -7.54
N TRP A 131 5.55 5.56 -8.71
CA TRP A 131 4.84 6.29 -9.75
C TRP A 131 3.45 6.77 -9.28
N THR A 132 2.70 5.90 -8.60
CA THR A 132 1.40 6.25 -8.00
C THR A 132 1.55 7.37 -6.97
N LEU A 133 2.55 7.25 -6.09
CA LEU A 133 2.88 8.28 -5.09
C LEU A 133 3.18 9.62 -5.75
N MET A 134 4.01 9.63 -6.79
CA MET A 134 4.36 10.84 -7.54
C MET A 134 3.11 11.50 -8.16
N LYS A 135 2.21 10.72 -8.77
CA LYS A 135 0.94 11.24 -9.30
C LYS A 135 0.08 11.85 -8.19
N ARG A 136 0.01 11.20 -7.02
CA ARG A 136 -0.79 11.70 -5.90
C ARG A 136 -0.21 12.97 -5.27
N VAL A 137 1.09 12.99 -4.99
CA VAL A 137 1.75 14.06 -4.23
C VAL A 137 2.16 15.22 -5.15
N ALA A 138 2.91 14.93 -6.21
CA ALA A 138 3.46 15.97 -7.09
C ALA A 138 2.41 16.52 -8.07
N ARG A 139 1.51 15.66 -8.59
CA ARG A 139 0.48 16.07 -9.56
C ARG A 139 -0.91 16.28 -8.94
N LYS A 140 -1.05 16.09 -7.62
CA LYS A 140 -2.32 16.27 -6.87
C LYS A 140 -3.51 15.50 -7.45
N MET A 141 -3.27 14.40 -8.18
CA MET A 141 -4.35 13.66 -8.84
C MET A 141 -5.26 12.96 -7.82
N ALA A 142 -6.56 12.90 -8.12
CA ALA A 142 -7.52 12.12 -7.35
C ALA A 142 -7.23 10.62 -7.45
N TYR A 143 -7.50 9.85 -6.38
CA TYR A 143 -7.25 8.40 -6.39
C TYR A 143 -8.01 7.67 -7.50
N ASP A 144 -9.24 8.11 -7.80
CA ASP A 144 -10.06 7.49 -8.84
C ASP A 144 -9.47 7.74 -10.23
N ALA A 145 -8.93 8.94 -10.48
CA ALA A 145 -8.21 9.26 -11.72
C ALA A 145 -6.90 8.46 -11.86
N ILE A 146 -6.15 8.26 -10.76
CA ILE A 146 -4.95 7.43 -10.78
C ILE A 146 -5.31 5.96 -11.05
N ALA A 147 -6.39 5.46 -10.44
CA ALA A 147 -6.86 4.10 -10.68
C ALA A 147 -7.29 3.89 -12.14
N ALA A 148 -7.99 4.87 -12.74
CA ALA A 148 -8.33 4.86 -14.16
C ALA A 148 -7.07 4.89 -15.05
N GLU A 149 -6.11 5.76 -14.77
CA GLU A 149 -4.87 5.83 -15.56
C GLU A 149 -4.06 4.52 -15.47
N ILE A 150 -4.04 3.86 -14.31
CA ILE A 150 -3.41 2.54 -14.19
C ILE A 150 -4.17 1.51 -15.01
N LEU A 151 -5.51 1.52 -14.98
CA LEU A 151 -6.30 0.60 -15.80
C LEU A 151 -6.02 0.83 -17.30
N ASP A 152 -6.00 2.08 -17.75
CA ASP A 152 -5.78 2.43 -19.15
C ASP A 152 -4.37 2.06 -19.64
N LEU A 153 -3.35 2.35 -18.83
CA LEU A 153 -1.95 2.11 -19.19
C LEU A 153 -1.54 0.64 -19.03
N CYS A 154 -2.14 -0.06 -18.05
CA CYS A 154 -1.64 -1.35 -17.57
C CYS A 154 -2.64 -2.49 -17.73
N ASN A 155 -3.88 -2.20 -18.14
CA ASN A 155 -5.00 -3.14 -18.16
C ASN A 155 -5.18 -3.89 -16.84
N GLU A 156 -4.83 -3.24 -15.72
CA GLU A 156 -4.86 -3.84 -14.39
C GLU A 156 -5.77 -3.01 -13.48
N PRO A 157 -6.91 -3.56 -13.00
CA PRO A 157 -7.79 -2.84 -12.11
C PRO A 157 -7.18 -2.74 -10.72
N ILE A 158 -7.01 -1.50 -10.24
CA ILE A 158 -6.54 -1.24 -8.88
C ILE A 158 -7.60 -0.47 -8.10
N SER A 159 -7.92 -0.97 -6.92
CA SER A 159 -8.89 -0.31 -6.06
C SER A 159 -8.28 0.89 -5.34
N LYS A 160 -9.08 1.95 -5.16
CA LYS A 160 -8.71 3.14 -4.37
C LYS A 160 -8.15 2.83 -2.97
N PRO A 161 -8.72 1.89 -2.17
CA PRO A 161 -8.12 1.49 -0.90
C PRO A 161 -6.69 0.95 -1.03
N THR A 162 -6.37 0.27 -2.14
CA THR A 162 -5.01 -0.22 -2.41
C THR A 162 -4.04 0.93 -2.58
N LEU A 163 -4.42 1.98 -3.32
CA LEU A 163 -3.60 3.18 -3.51
C LEU A 163 -3.38 3.92 -2.18
N ILE A 164 -4.43 4.07 -1.37
CA ILE A 164 -4.34 4.67 -0.03
C ILE A 164 -3.38 3.85 0.87
N HIS A 165 -3.50 2.52 0.83
CA HIS A 165 -2.62 1.62 1.59
C HIS A 165 -1.16 1.75 1.17
N TRP A 166 -0.88 1.94 -0.12
CA TRP A 166 0.47 2.21 -0.60
C TRP A 166 1.02 3.49 0.01
N MET A 167 0.27 4.60 -0.07
CA MET A 167 0.64 5.88 0.54
C MET A 167 0.98 5.74 2.03
N GLN A 168 0.14 5.02 2.79
CA GLN A 168 0.35 4.81 4.22
C GLN A 168 1.58 3.95 4.52
N LYS A 169 1.80 2.88 3.75
CA LYS A 169 2.96 2.01 3.93
C LYS A 169 4.28 2.69 3.58
N THR A 170 4.29 3.55 2.57
CA THR A 170 5.49 4.30 2.15
C THR A 170 5.78 5.50 3.03
N ALA A 171 4.78 6.05 3.74
CA ALA A 171 4.96 7.20 4.61
C ALA A 171 6.01 6.96 5.72
N LYS A 172 6.00 5.77 6.34
CA LYS A 172 6.95 5.44 7.42
C LYS A 172 8.41 5.44 6.97
N PRO A 173 8.80 4.74 5.87
CA PRO A 173 10.16 4.86 5.32
C PRO A 173 10.52 6.30 4.92
N LEU A 174 9.62 7.04 4.29
CA LEU A 174 9.87 8.41 3.84
C LEU A 174 10.09 9.38 5.00
N LEU A 175 9.43 9.14 6.15
CA LEU A 175 9.63 9.96 7.35
C LEU A 175 11.09 9.95 7.81
N LYS A 176 11.80 8.82 7.68
CA LYS A 176 13.22 8.75 8.05
C LYS A 176 14.10 9.63 7.16
N ILE A 177 13.79 9.68 5.87
CA ILE A 177 14.49 10.54 4.92
C ILE A 177 14.18 12.00 5.25
N TYR A 178 12.91 12.32 5.48
CA TYR A 178 12.49 13.65 5.90
C TYR A 178 13.20 14.11 7.18
N THR A 179 13.26 13.28 8.22
CA THR A 179 13.95 13.64 9.48
C THR A 179 15.44 13.86 9.26
N HIS A 180 16.07 13.05 8.42
CA HIS A 180 17.48 13.22 8.10
C HIS A 180 17.75 14.52 7.34
N LEU A 181 16.93 14.84 6.32
CA LEU A 181 17.01 16.10 5.59
C LEU A 181 16.78 17.30 6.52
N TRP A 182 15.87 17.17 7.47
CA TRP A 182 15.62 18.18 8.50
C TRP A 182 16.82 18.39 9.43
N GLU A 183 17.50 17.32 9.85
CA GLU A 183 18.71 17.41 10.66
C GLU A 183 19.85 18.11 9.91
N ILE A 184 20.01 17.83 8.61
CA ILE A 184 20.97 18.54 7.75
C ILE A 184 20.60 20.02 7.67
N ALA A 185 19.33 20.34 7.38
CA ALA A 185 18.85 21.71 7.29
C ALA A 185 18.99 22.50 8.61
N ARG A 186 18.92 21.84 9.77
CA ARG A 186 19.16 22.49 11.07
C ARG A 186 20.62 22.84 11.33
N LYS A 187 21.55 22.16 10.67
CA LYS A 187 23.00 22.37 10.82
C LYS A 187 23.58 23.31 9.78
N SER A 188 22.80 23.73 8.78
CA SER A 188 23.27 24.67 7.78
C SER A 188 23.36 26.08 8.35
N ASP A 189 24.34 26.85 7.87
CA ASP A 189 24.57 28.23 8.31
C ASP A 189 23.39 29.15 8.01
N TYR A 190 22.63 28.82 6.95
CA TYR A 190 21.45 29.53 6.51
C TYR A 190 20.29 28.57 6.32
N MET A 191 19.09 28.96 6.76
CA MET A 191 17.86 28.20 6.56
C MET A 191 16.75 29.14 6.13
N HIS A 192 16.29 28.98 4.88
CA HIS A 192 15.13 29.69 4.36
C HIS A 192 13.87 28.91 4.73
N ILE A 193 13.03 29.48 5.60
CA ILE A 193 11.76 28.89 6.03
C ILE A 193 10.64 29.66 5.32
N ASP A 194 9.85 28.95 4.53
CA ASP A 194 8.61 29.47 3.95
C ASP A 194 7.41 28.90 4.71
N GLU A 195 6.54 29.79 5.20
CA GLU A 195 5.33 29.41 5.94
C GLU A 195 4.20 29.06 4.98
N THR A 196 4.28 27.89 4.37
CA THR A 196 3.15 27.35 3.60
C THR A 196 2.14 26.66 4.52
N GLY A 197 1.01 27.31 4.79
CA GLY A 197 -0.14 26.72 5.49
C GLY A 197 -1.02 25.85 4.57
N ALA A 198 -1.54 24.73 5.09
CA ALA A 198 -2.58 23.95 4.41
C ALA A 198 -3.76 23.70 5.36
N PRO A 199 -5.01 23.86 4.90
CA PRO A 199 -6.18 23.53 5.70
C PRO A 199 -6.22 22.01 5.92
N LEU A 200 -6.27 21.59 7.17
CA LEU A 200 -6.37 20.20 7.58
C LEU A 200 -7.71 20.04 8.29
N ASN A 201 -8.64 19.31 7.68
CA ASN A 201 -10.03 19.16 8.17
C ASN A 201 -10.78 20.49 8.36
N GLY A 202 -10.52 21.48 7.50
CA GLY A 202 -11.20 22.79 7.56
C GLY A 202 -10.58 23.79 8.54
N THR A 203 -9.52 23.42 9.25
CA THR A 203 -8.75 24.32 10.11
C THR A 203 -7.38 24.59 9.51
N PHE A 204 -6.99 25.86 9.42
CA PHE A 204 -5.62 26.23 9.05
C PHE A 204 -4.69 25.83 10.19
N ILE A 205 -3.86 24.82 9.98
CA ILE A 205 -2.80 24.47 10.92
C ILE A 205 -1.54 25.17 10.45
N VAL A 206 -1.25 26.33 11.03
CA VAL A 206 0.11 26.89 11.00
C VAL A 206 0.87 26.17 12.11
N LYS A 207 1.76 25.24 11.74
CA LYS A 207 2.58 24.51 12.73
C LYS A 207 3.63 25.44 13.32
N ASN A 208 3.22 26.26 14.27
CA ASN A 208 4.11 27.14 15.02
C ASN A 208 4.70 26.42 16.25
N SER A 209 5.29 25.23 16.07
CA SER A 209 5.73 24.37 17.18
C SER A 209 7.19 23.91 17.11
N TYR A 210 8.01 24.46 16.22
CA TYR A 210 9.46 24.17 16.19
C TYR A 210 10.33 25.34 16.71
N LEU A 211 9.71 26.38 17.25
CA LEU A 211 10.36 27.58 17.80
C LEU A 211 10.40 27.57 19.34
N ARG A 212 11.06 26.57 19.92
CA ARG A 212 11.68 26.76 21.23
C ARG A 212 13.15 26.41 21.11
N LYS A 213 13.97 27.47 21.19
CA LYS A 213 15.42 27.40 21.44
C LYS A 213 15.67 26.69 22.77
#